data_AF-A0AA48I356-F1
#
_entry.id   AF-A0AA48I356-F1
#
_cell.length_a   1.000
_cell.length_b   1.000
_cell.length_c   1.000
_cell.angle_alpha   90.00
_cell.angle_beta   90.00
_cell.angle_gamma   90.00
#
_symmetry.space_group_name_H-M   'P 1'
#
loop_
_entity.id
_entity.type
_entity.pdbx_description
1 polymer ?
#
loop_
_entity_poly.entity_id
_entity_poly.type
_entity_poly.pdbx_seq_one_letter_code
_entity_poly.pdbx_strand_id
1 'polypeptide(L)'
;MTTFAKSSFDAAGYLTSRPTYPAKLYDVILAYHRGGSTTHALDIGCGPGFMARALFPHFTKVSAQDPSEKMVSVGIQPDSGHIDYSVGSAEDMSSLPANSVDLVVAGQAAHWFDHSKVWPELARVLRPKGTVAYVGYGELEFTTHPRATAIFRELMRGDLGGYWPQPGRSIVEGLLDRVPFPVNPTLNTETDALLSKVPDLEKTGIPIADRIDEPPPIAGEGWDAGSAVRIKSSTEGRPLVTRPIAHNLVHSDFSHTRTLLPP
;
A
#
# COMPACT_ATOMS: atom_id res chain seq x y z
N MET A 1 -10.70 -16.65 -1.29
CA MET A 1 -11.67 -15.99 -2.20
C MET A 1 -12.30 -14.84 -1.45
N THR A 2 -12.20 -13.60 -1.96
CA THR A 2 -12.72 -12.39 -1.29
C THR A 2 -14.26 -12.33 -1.37
N THR A 3 -14.90 -11.60 -0.45
CA THR A 3 -16.37 -11.40 -0.51
C THR A 3 -16.81 -10.69 -1.78
N PHE A 4 -15.95 -9.84 -2.36
CA PHE A 4 -16.18 -9.10 -3.62
C PHE A 4 -16.30 -9.99 -4.87
N ALA A 5 -15.81 -11.24 -4.80
CA ALA A 5 -15.93 -12.23 -5.88
C ALA A 5 -17.19 -13.12 -5.78
N LYS A 6 -18.05 -12.93 -4.77
CA LYS A 6 -19.27 -13.74 -4.60
C LYS A 6 -20.34 -13.32 -5.61
N SER A 7 -21.08 -14.30 -6.13
CA SER A 7 -22.22 -14.08 -7.04
C SER A 7 -23.34 -13.21 -6.44
N SER A 8 -23.44 -13.16 -5.10
CA SER A 8 -24.36 -12.28 -4.36
C SER A 8 -23.84 -10.88 -4.07
N PHE A 9 -22.60 -10.52 -4.43
CA PHE A 9 -22.05 -9.19 -4.17
C PHE A 9 -22.68 -8.12 -5.09
N ASP A 10 -23.05 -6.97 -4.52
CA ASP A 10 -23.59 -5.82 -5.25
C ASP A 10 -22.47 -4.85 -5.68
N ALA A 11 -22.04 -4.97 -6.93
CA ALA A 11 -21.06 -4.06 -7.53
C ALA A 11 -21.65 -2.67 -7.86
N ALA A 12 -22.97 -2.53 -8.01
CA ALA A 12 -23.61 -1.26 -8.38
C ALA A 12 -23.80 -0.33 -7.18
N GLY A 13 -24.24 -0.87 -6.03
CA GLY A 13 -24.23 -0.15 -4.75
C GLY A 13 -22.81 0.21 -4.32
N TYR A 14 -21.83 -0.68 -4.55
CA TYR A 14 -20.41 -0.40 -4.30
C TYR A 14 -19.88 0.77 -5.16
N LEU A 15 -20.17 0.77 -6.47
CA LEU A 15 -19.80 1.84 -7.41
C LEU A 15 -20.32 3.22 -6.98
N THR A 16 -21.55 3.28 -6.49
CA THR A 16 -22.22 4.54 -6.12
C THR A 16 -21.89 5.04 -4.70
N SER A 17 -21.44 4.15 -3.81
CA SER A 17 -21.27 4.45 -2.37
C SER A 17 -19.83 4.43 -1.86
N ARG A 18 -18.85 3.92 -2.63
CA ARG A 18 -17.44 3.86 -2.20
C ARG A 18 -16.81 5.27 -2.20
N PRO A 19 -16.12 5.69 -1.12
CA PRO A 19 -15.28 6.89 -1.13
C PRO A 19 -14.21 6.83 -2.22
N THR A 20 -14.07 7.92 -2.97
CA THR A 20 -12.99 8.14 -3.95
C THR A 20 -11.78 8.79 -3.29
N TYR A 21 -10.63 8.74 -3.97
CA TYR A 21 -9.39 9.34 -3.48
C TYR A 21 -9.25 10.80 -3.94
N PRO A 22 -8.71 11.72 -3.11
CA PRO A 22 -8.51 13.12 -3.50
C PRO A 22 -7.38 13.25 -4.54
N ALA A 23 -7.48 14.26 -5.42
CA ALA A 23 -6.47 14.56 -6.46
C ALA A 23 -5.03 14.59 -5.90
N LYS A 24 -4.87 15.24 -4.74
CA LYS A 24 -3.61 15.36 -3.97
C LYS A 24 -2.91 14.02 -3.68
N LEU A 25 -3.63 12.90 -3.61
CA LEU A 25 -3.00 11.57 -3.48
C LEU A 25 -2.26 11.18 -4.77
N TYR A 26 -2.90 11.37 -5.93
CA TYR A 26 -2.31 11.07 -7.23
C TYR A 26 -1.13 11.99 -7.50
N ASP A 27 -1.22 13.27 -7.14
CA ASP A 27 -0.10 14.22 -7.20
C ASP A 27 1.13 13.69 -6.45
N VAL A 28 0.95 13.08 -5.28
CA VAL A 28 2.03 12.48 -4.48
C VAL A 28 2.62 11.24 -5.15
N ILE A 29 1.78 10.33 -5.66
CA ILE A 29 2.21 9.11 -6.37
C ILE A 29 3.01 9.49 -7.62
N LEU A 30 2.49 10.42 -8.43
CA LEU A 30 3.12 10.91 -9.65
C LEU A 30 4.37 11.76 -9.37
N ALA A 31 4.43 12.48 -8.24
CA ALA A 31 5.63 13.19 -7.81
C ALA A 31 6.74 12.24 -7.33
N TYR A 32 6.36 11.11 -6.72
CA TYR A 32 7.31 10.08 -6.31
C TYR A 32 7.87 9.29 -7.52
N HIS A 33 7.01 8.98 -8.49
CA HIS A 33 7.35 8.21 -9.69
C HIS A 33 8.29 8.92 -10.70
N ARG A 34 8.77 10.14 -10.40
CA ARG A 34 9.56 11.00 -11.32
C ARG A 34 10.92 10.45 -11.79
N GLY A 35 11.30 9.24 -11.40
CA GLY A 35 12.46 8.52 -11.92
C GLY A 35 12.18 7.51 -13.04
N GLY A 36 10.90 7.17 -13.30
CA GLY A 36 10.47 6.15 -14.27
C GLY A 36 10.08 6.69 -15.65
N SER A 37 9.62 5.80 -16.54
CA SER A 37 8.91 6.18 -17.77
C SER A 37 7.40 6.24 -17.51
N THR A 38 6.61 6.89 -18.37
CA THR A 38 5.14 6.94 -18.22
C THR A 38 4.44 6.14 -19.32
N THR A 39 4.97 4.97 -19.65
CA THR A 39 4.46 4.14 -20.75
C THR A 39 3.26 3.29 -20.30
N HIS A 40 3.33 2.68 -19.13
CA HIS A 40 2.36 1.68 -18.68
C HIS A 40 2.18 1.69 -17.15
N ALA A 41 0.94 1.96 -16.71
CA ALA A 41 0.53 1.76 -15.31
C ALA A 41 -0.40 0.54 -15.16
N LEU A 42 -0.39 -0.07 -13.98
CA LEU A 42 -1.18 -1.23 -13.60
C LEU A 42 -1.90 -1.00 -12.26
N ASP A 43 -3.21 -1.20 -12.20
CA ASP A 43 -4.01 -1.17 -10.95
C ASP A 43 -4.32 -2.62 -10.54
N ILE A 44 -3.77 -3.12 -9.42
CA ILE A 44 -3.96 -4.50 -8.95
C ILE A 44 -4.94 -4.59 -7.77
N GLY A 45 -5.91 -5.50 -7.88
CA GLY A 45 -7.12 -5.47 -7.05
C GLY A 45 -7.93 -4.20 -7.31
N CYS A 46 -8.04 -3.80 -8.58
CA CYS A 46 -8.57 -2.49 -8.98
C CYS A 46 -10.03 -2.26 -8.59
N GLY A 47 -10.79 -3.32 -8.29
CA GLY A 47 -12.24 -3.28 -8.26
C GLY A 47 -12.76 -2.73 -9.60
N PRO A 48 -13.63 -1.71 -9.60
CA PRO A 48 -14.09 -1.07 -10.84
C PRO A 48 -13.08 -0.06 -11.42
N GLY A 49 -11.81 -0.04 -10.97
CA GLY A 49 -10.73 0.77 -11.57
C GLY A 49 -10.72 2.25 -11.21
N PHE A 50 -11.07 2.60 -9.96
CA PHE A 50 -11.02 3.99 -9.50
C PHE A 50 -9.62 4.62 -9.59
N MET A 51 -8.54 3.85 -9.36
CA MET A 51 -7.18 4.39 -9.48
C MET A 51 -6.72 4.35 -10.94
N ALA A 52 -7.01 3.27 -11.67
CA ALA A 52 -6.80 3.17 -13.12
C ALA A 52 -7.39 4.37 -13.90
N ARG A 53 -8.66 4.74 -13.66
CA ARG A 53 -9.31 5.89 -14.34
C ARG A 53 -8.58 7.21 -14.07
N ALA A 54 -8.13 7.43 -12.84
CA ALA A 54 -7.45 8.66 -12.45
C ALA A 54 -5.98 8.72 -12.91
N LEU A 55 -5.33 7.57 -13.12
CA LEU A 55 -3.98 7.50 -13.69
C LEU A 55 -3.99 7.56 -15.23
N PHE A 56 -5.11 7.23 -15.89
CA PHE A 56 -5.22 7.21 -17.35
C PHE A 56 -4.69 8.46 -18.09
N PRO A 57 -4.91 9.71 -17.64
CA PRO A 57 -4.38 10.89 -18.31
C PRO A 57 -2.85 11.04 -18.24
N HIS A 58 -2.16 10.19 -17.47
CA HIS A 58 -0.73 10.32 -17.17
C HIS A 58 0.14 9.22 -17.78
N PHE A 59 -0.44 8.17 -18.37
CA PHE A 59 0.30 7.03 -18.93
C PHE A 59 -0.21 6.67 -20.34
N THR A 60 0.68 6.19 -21.21
CA THR A 60 0.31 5.78 -22.59
C THR A 60 -0.63 4.57 -22.63
N LYS A 61 -0.53 3.69 -21.63
CA LYS A 61 -1.40 2.54 -21.39
C LYS A 61 -1.72 2.44 -19.90
N VAL A 62 -2.95 2.07 -19.57
CA VAL A 62 -3.32 1.59 -18.22
C VAL A 62 -4.01 0.23 -18.34
N SER A 63 -3.52 -0.73 -17.56
CA SER A 63 -4.19 -2.02 -17.32
C SER A 63 -4.72 -2.07 -15.89
N ALA A 64 -5.76 -2.87 -15.66
CA ALA A 64 -6.44 -2.96 -14.37
C ALA A 64 -6.92 -4.39 -14.10
N GLN A 65 -6.43 -5.03 -13.04
CA GLN A 65 -6.64 -6.44 -12.76
C GLN A 65 -7.35 -6.66 -11.42
N ASP A 66 -8.44 -7.44 -11.41
CA ASP A 66 -9.15 -7.82 -10.18
C ASP A 66 -9.62 -9.30 -10.24
N PRO A 67 -9.60 -10.05 -9.12
CA PRO A 67 -10.05 -11.44 -9.12
C PRO A 67 -11.59 -11.58 -9.21
N SER A 68 -12.35 -10.49 -9.19
CA SER A 68 -13.80 -10.48 -9.38
C SER A 68 -14.19 -10.08 -10.80
N GLU A 69 -14.65 -11.05 -11.59
CA GLU A 69 -15.27 -10.83 -12.90
C GLU A 69 -16.40 -9.78 -12.87
N LYS A 70 -17.14 -9.69 -11.76
CA LYS A 70 -18.15 -8.64 -11.53
C LYS A 70 -17.58 -7.24 -11.47
N MET A 71 -16.38 -7.07 -10.90
CA MET A 71 -15.71 -5.77 -10.79
C MET A 71 -15.11 -5.36 -12.14
N VAL A 72 -14.47 -6.32 -12.82
CA VAL A 72 -13.90 -6.18 -14.16
C VAL A 72 -14.97 -5.81 -15.19
N SER A 73 -16.13 -6.48 -15.17
CA SER A 73 -17.23 -6.21 -16.12
C SER A 73 -17.97 -4.88 -15.89
N VAL A 74 -17.77 -4.22 -14.75
CA VAL A 74 -18.22 -2.84 -14.49
C VAL A 74 -17.06 -1.84 -14.43
N GLY A 75 -15.90 -2.22 -14.97
CA GLY A 75 -14.68 -1.41 -15.01
C GLY A 75 -14.92 -0.04 -15.64
N ILE A 76 -14.61 1.01 -14.90
CA ILE A 76 -14.92 2.39 -15.29
C ILE A 76 -13.97 2.83 -16.39
N GLN A 77 -14.51 3.17 -17.55
CA GLN A 77 -13.74 3.67 -18.70
C GLN A 77 -13.64 5.21 -18.70
N PRO A 78 -12.56 5.78 -19.27
CA PRO A 78 -12.45 7.21 -19.57
C PRO A 78 -13.05 7.52 -20.95
N ASP A 79 -13.65 8.70 -21.11
CA ASP A 79 -14.31 9.09 -22.38
C ASP A 79 -13.32 9.28 -23.55
N SER A 80 -12.02 9.37 -23.25
CA SER A 80 -10.93 9.65 -24.19
C SER A 80 -10.06 8.43 -24.54
N GLY A 81 -10.47 7.20 -24.22
CA GLY A 81 -9.70 6.00 -24.57
C GLY A 81 -10.20 4.72 -23.90
N HIS A 82 -9.27 3.80 -23.61
CA HIS A 82 -9.59 2.49 -23.04
C HIS A 82 -8.56 2.07 -21.98
N ILE A 83 -9.06 1.54 -20.86
CA ILE A 83 -8.30 0.83 -19.83
C ILE A 83 -8.49 -0.65 -20.07
N ASP A 84 -7.38 -1.39 -20.18
CA ASP A 84 -7.40 -2.83 -20.42
C ASP A 84 -7.67 -3.57 -19.09
N TYR A 85 -8.94 -3.94 -18.86
CA TYR A 85 -9.34 -4.68 -17.66
C TYR A 85 -9.15 -6.20 -17.83
N SER A 86 -8.63 -6.89 -16.81
CA SER A 86 -8.41 -8.34 -16.78
C SER A 86 -8.93 -8.99 -15.49
N VAL A 87 -9.41 -10.24 -15.60
CA VAL A 87 -9.71 -11.08 -14.42
C VAL A 87 -8.44 -11.82 -14.00
N GLY A 88 -7.97 -11.59 -12.78
CA GLY A 88 -6.76 -12.20 -12.22
C GLY A 88 -6.47 -11.73 -10.81
N SER A 89 -5.70 -12.47 -10.02
CA SER A 89 -5.32 -12.03 -8.67
C SER A 89 -4.05 -11.15 -8.70
N ALA A 90 -3.64 -10.60 -7.56
CA ALA A 90 -2.41 -9.80 -7.48
C ALA A 90 -1.14 -10.68 -7.51
N GLU A 91 -1.28 -11.96 -7.20
CA GLU A 91 -0.23 -12.97 -7.11
C GLU A 91 0.15 -13.60 -8.47
N ASP A 92 -0.58 -13.27 -9.55
CA ASP A 92 -0.33 -13.76 -10.91
C ASP A 92 -0.34 -12.60 -11.90
N MET A 93 0.85 -12.20 -12.35
CA MET A 93 1.06 -11.22 -13.42
C MET A 93 1.73 -11.88 -14.62
N SER A 94 1.59 -13.20 -14.79
CA SER A 94 2.30 -14.00 -15.81
C SER A 94 1.98 -13.59 -17.26
N SER A 95 0.83 -12.94 -17.47
CA SER A 95 0.43 -12.32 -18.73
C SER A 95 1.26 -11.09 -19.13
N LEU A 96 1.95 -10.46 -18.18
CA LEU A 96 2.79 -9.28 -18.39
C LEU A 96 4.26 -9.68 -18.57
N PRO A 97 4.96 -9.17 -19.61
CA PRO A 97 6.39 -9.39 -19.77
C PRO A 97 7.20 -8.81 -18.60
N ALA A 98 8.41 -9.34 -18.37
CA ALA A 98 9.33 -8.73 -17.43
C ALA A 98 9.74 -7.31 -17.91
N ASN A 99 9.98 -6.38 -16.98
CA ASN A 99 10.33 -4.98 -17.28
C ASN A 99 9.35 -4.27 -18.25
N SER A 100 8.03 -4.47 -18.05
CA SER A 100 6.96 -3.96 -18.92
C SER A 100 6.04 -2.91 -18.28
N VAL A 101 6.07 -2.75 -16.96
CA VAL A 101 5.25 -1.81 -16.18
C VAL A 101 6.14 -0.73 -15.56
N ASP A 102 5.67 0.51 -15.51
CA ASP A 102 6.37 1.60 -14.84
C ASP A 102 5.84 1.86 -13.42
N LEU A 103 4.51 1.94 -13.28
CA LEU A 103 3.84 2.19 -12.00
C LEU A 103 2.82 1.09 -11.73
N VAL A 104 2.89 0.45 -10.57
CA VAL A 104 1.82 -0.41 -10.06
C VAL A 104 1.15 0.28 -8.86
N VAL A 105 -0.18 0.28 -8.83
CA VAL A 105 -0.96 0.78 -7.69
C VAL A 105 -1.90 -0.29 -7.16
N ALA A 106 -2.27 -0.20 -5.88
CA ALA A 106 -3.31 -1.06 -5.29
C ALA A 106 -4.24 -0.22 -4.41
N GLY A 107 -5.39 0.17 -4.96
CA GLY A 107 -6.36 1.03 -4.29
C GLY A 107 -7.29 0.28 -3.34
N GLN A 108 -6.96 0.26 -2.04
CA GLN A 108 -7.73 -0.44 -0.99
C GLN A 108 -7.79 -1.97 -1.19
N ALA A 109 -6.74 -2.54 -1.79
CA ALA A 109 -6.65 -3.98 -2.08
C ALA A 109 -5.49 -4.70 -1.37
N ALA A 110 -4.37 -4.01 -1.09
CA ALA A 110 -3.13 -4.63 -0.62
C ALA A 110 -3.27 -5.51 0.63
N HIS A 111 -4.22 -5.21 1.51
CA HIS A 111 -4.50 -5.99 2.72
C HIS A 111 -5.09 -7.39 2.48
N TRP A 112 -5.41 -7.76 1.22
CA TRP A 112 -5.84 -9.09 0.82
C TRP A 112 -4.73 -9.97 0.21
N PHE A 113 -3.56 -9.39 -0.06
CA PHE A 113 -2.54 -10.01 -0.91
C PHE A 113 -1.64 -10.99 -0.17
N ASP A 114 -1.25 -12.07 -0.84
CA ASP A 114 -0.10 -12.87 -0.42
C ASP A 114 1.21 -12.19 -0.86
N HIS A 115 1.71 -11.31 -0.01
CA HIS A 115 2.94 -10.56 -0.27
C HIS A 115 4.18 -11.45 -0.53
N SER A 116 4.17 -12.74 -0.16
CA SER A 116 5.26 -13.66 -0.53
C SER A 116 5.30 -14.00 -2.03
N LYS A 117 4.18 -13.79 -2.74
CA LYS A 117 4.03 -14.00 -4.19
C LYS A 117 3.96 -12.68 -4.97
N VAL A 118 3.24 -11.69 -4.43
CA VAL A 118 3.08 -10.39 -5.09
C VAL A 118 4.40 -9.64 -5.21
N TRP A 119 5.29 -9.66 -4.20
CA TRP A 119 6.56 -8.92 -4.30
C TRP A 119 7.53 -9.47 -5.38
N PRO A 120 7.73 -10.80 -5.53
CA PRO A 120 8.46 -11.35 -6.68
C PRO A 120 7.86 -10.99 -8.04
N GLU A 121 6.54 -11.08 -8.21
CA GLU A 121 5.88 -10.72 -9.48
C GLU A 121 6.03 -9.23 -9.81
N LEU A 122 5.88 -8.35 -8.82
CA LEU A 122 6.13 -6.92 -8.98
C LEU A 122 7.59 -6.64 -9.40
N ALA A 123 8.56 -7.28 -8.75
CA ALA A 123 9.98 -7.14 -9.10
C ALA A 123 10.28 -7.62 -10.52
N ARG A 124 9.54 -8.61 -11.02
CA ARG A 124 9.66 -9.12 -12.38
C ARG A 124 9.05 -8.16 -13.42
N VAL A 125 7.83 -7.65 -13.20
CA VAL A 125 7.11 -6.86 -14.21
C VAL A 125 7.53 -5.39 -14.25
N LEU A 126 8.00 -4.83 -13.15
CA LEU A 126 8.46 -3.44 -13.10
C LEU A 126 9.73 -3.21 -13.92
N ARG A 127 9.83 -2.04 -14.55
CA ARG A 127 11.09 -1.53 -15.12
C ARG A 127 12.04 -1.07 -14.01
N PRO A 128 13.35 -0.91 -14.29
CA PRO A 128 14.26 -0.23 -13.39
C PRO A 128 13.74 1.19 -13.11
N LYS A 129 13.76 1.61 -11.84
CA LYS A 129 13.10 2.84 -11.33
C LYS A 129 11.57 2.87 -11.44
N GLY A 130 10.94 1.72 -11.68
CA GLY A 130 9.51 1.55 -11.51
C GLY A 130 9.05 1.77 -10.07
N THR A 131 7.75 1.89 -9.84
CA THR A 131 7.18 2.30 -8.55
C THR A 131 5.99 1.42 -8.16
N VAL A 132 5.84 1.17 -6.86
CA VAL A 132 4.62 0.59 -6.27
C VAL A 132 4.01 1.58 -5.30
N ALA A 133 2.71 1.85 -5.43
CA ALA A 133 1.95 2.66 -4.48
C ALA A 133 0.72 1.89 -3.96
N TYR A 134 0.82 1.34 -2.75
CA TYR A 134 -0.31 0.77 -2.04
C TYR A 134 -1.04 1.86 -1.25
N VAL A 135 -2.37 1.90 -1.40
CA VAL A 135 -3.23 2.93 -0.82
C VAL A 135 -4.28 2.28 0.07
N GLY A 136 -4.49 2.85 1.26
CA GLY A 136 -5.52 2.41 2.19
C GLY A 136 -6.07 3.57 3.02
N TYR A 137 -7.29 3.41 3.53
CA TYR A 137 -7.91 4.24 4.55
C TYR A 137 -8.55 3.34 5.62
N GLY A 138 -8.59 3.81 6.87
CA GLY A 138 -9.11 3.05 8.00
C GLY A 138 -10.64 3.13 8.12
N GLU A 139 -11.13 3.20 9.35
CA GLU A 139 -12.54 3.49 9.63
C GLU A 139 -12.90 4.95 9.29
N LEU A 140 -14.19 5.19 9.02
CA LEU A 140 -14.74 6.54 8.87
C LEU A 140 -14.86 7.21 10.25
N GLU A 141 -14.43 8.47 10.33
CA GLU A 141 -14.60 9.30 11.53
C GLU A 141 -15.31 10.61 11.21
N PHE A 142 -16.23 11.00 12.09
CA PHE A 142 -16.95 12.26 12.01
C PHE A 142 -16.26 13.28 12.94
N THR A 143 -15.23 13.95 12.44
CA THR A 143 -14.33 14.82 13.23
C THR A 143 -15.05 15.91 14.03
N THR A 144 -16.18 16.42 13.54
CA THR A 144 -17.03 17.42 14.20
C THR A 144 -18.17 16.83 15.03
N HIS A 145 -18.38 15.50 15.01
CA HIS A 145 -19.50 14.80 15.65
C HIS A 145 -19.02 13.54 16.38
N PRO A 146 -18.26 13.66 17.50
CA PRO A 146 -17.63 12.53 18.17
C PRO A 146 -18.61 11.44 18.64
N ARG A 147 -19.88 11.78 18.94
CA ARG A 147 -20.94 10.80 19.23
C ARG A 147 -21.28 9.91 18.02
N ALA A 148 -21.25 10.45 16.81
CA ALA A 148 -21.47 9.67 15.59
C ALA A 148 -20.29 8.73 15.32
N THR A 149 -19.06 9.20 15.54
CA THR A 149 -17.84 8.34 15.50
C THR A 149 -17.93 7.20 16.52
N ALA A 150 -18.37 7.46 17.74
CA ALA A 150 -18.52 6.42 18.76
C ALA A 150 -19.55 5.34 18.34
N ILE A 151 -20.74 5.73 17.90
CA ILE A 151 -21.79 4.81 17.43
C ILE A 151 -21.33 4.01 16.21
N PHE A 152 -20.63 4.65 15.26
CA PHE A 152 -20.10 3.96 14.08
C PHE A 152 -19.00 2.96 14.45
N ARG A 153 -18.10 3.32 15.39
CA ARG A 153 -17.04 2.44 15.90
C ARG A 153 -17.60 1.25 16.69
N GLU A 154 -18.69 1.44 17.42
CA GLU A 154 -19.45 0.37 18.11
C GLU A 154 -20.08 -0.60 17.10
N LEU A 155 -20.81 -0.11 16.09
CA LEU A 155 -21.36 -0.94 15.00
C LEU A 155 -20.27 -1.74 14.26
N MET A 156 -19.17 -1.08 13.89
CA MET A 156 -18.11 -1.68 13.07
C MET A 156 -17.30 -2.75 13.83
N ARG A 157 -17.01 -2.53 15.12
CA ARG A 157 -16.13 -3.40 15.91
C ARG A 157 -16.86 -4.34 16.87
N GLY A 158 -18.09 -3.99 17.26
CA GLY A 158 -19.01 -4.83 18.03
C GLY A 158 -19.86 -5.69 17.10
N ASP A 159 -21.05 -5.21 16.74
CA ASP A 159 -22.08 -5.95 16.00
C ASP A 159 -21.56 -6.61 14.71
N LEU A 160 -20.79 -5.87 13.91
CA LEU A 160 -20.18 -6.36 12.66
C LEU A 160 -18.79 -6.98 12.86
N GLY A 161 -18.20 -6.85 14.06
CA GLY A 161 -16.80 -7.19 14.36
C GLY A 161 -16.42 -8.62 13.96
N GLY A 162 -17.29 -9.58 14.27
CA GLY A 162 -17.09 -11.01 13.97
C GLY A 162 -17.23 -11.39 12.49
N TYR A 163 -17.72 -10.50 11.63
CA TYR A 163 -17.94 -10.77 10.20
C TYR A 163 -16.76 -10.32 9.31
N TRP A 164 -15.83 -9.51 9.84
CA TRP A 164 -14.70 -9.01 9.06
C TRP A 164 -13.62 -10.07 8.85
N PRO A 165 -13.24 -10.41 7.60
CA PRO A 165 -12.21 -11.41 7.36
C PRO A 165 -10.83 -10.94 7.83
N GLN A 166 -10.19 -11.76 8.68
CA GLN A 166 -8.84 -11.54 9.19
C GLN A 166 -7.81 -12.38 8.40
N PRO A 167 -6.52 -11.96 8.34
CA PRO A 167 -5.94 -10.77 8.97
C PRO A 167 -6.26 -9.45 8.25
N GLY A 168 -6.81 -9.50 7.03
CA GLY A 168 -6.94 -8.35 6.13
C GLY A 168 -7.62 -7.12 6.74
N ARG A 169 -8.69 -7.31 7.54
CA ARG A 169 -9.32 -6.20 8.27
C ARG A 169 -8.34 -5.49 9.23
N SER A 170 -7.62 -6.24 10.06
CA SER A 170 -6.64 -5.65 10.99
C SER A 170 -5.49 -4.93 10.26
N ILE A 171 -5.11 -5.41 9.08
CA ILE A 171 -4.04 -4.80 8.25
C ILE A 171 -4.49 -3.44 7.69
N VAL A 172 -5.75 -3.31 7.24
CA VAL A 172 -6.26 -2.02 6.74
C VAL A 172 -6.64 -1.04 7.85
N GLU A 173 -7.14 -1.51 8.98
CA GLU A 173 -7.35 -0.68 10.18
C GLU A 173 -6.02 -0.13 10.72
N GLY A 174 -4.95 -0.92 10.68
CA GLY A 174 -3.57 -0.47 10.93
C GLY A 174 -2.99 0.45 9.83
N LEU A 175 -3.77 0.91 8.85
CA LEU A 175 -3.28 1.73 7.73
C LEU A 175 -2.07 1.08 7.02
N LEU A 176 -2.11 -0.23 6.82
CA LEU A 176 -1.12 -1.05 6.12
C LEU A 176 0.29 -1.09 6.78
N ASP A 177 0.41 -0.94 8.10
CA ASP A 177 1.67 -1.23 8.83
C ASP A 177 2.11 -2.69 8.68
N ARG A 178 1.17 -3.62 8.83
CA ARG A 178 1.37 -5.08 8.73
C ARG A 178 1.60 -5.60 7.31
N VAL A 179 1.70 -4.73 6.31
CA VAL A 179 2.22 -5.09 4.98
C VAL A 179 3.75 -5.08 5.04
N PRO A 180 4.46 -6.21 4.88
CA PRO A 180 5.92 -6.22 4.87
C PRO A 180 6.45 -5.56 3.60
N PHE A 181 7.55 -4.82 3.73
CA PHE A 181 8.34 -4.39 2.57
C PHE A 181 9.09 -5.58 1.94
N PRO A 182 9.48 -5.51 0.66
CA PRO A 182 10.27 -6.55 -0.01
C PRO A 182 11.78 -6.50 0.31
N VAL A 183 12.23 -5.47 1.03
CA VAL A 183 13.63 -5.29 1.50
C VAL A 183 13.61 -4.61 2.86
N ASN A 184 14.68 -4.77 3.64
CA ASN A 184 14.95 -3.93 4.83
C ASN A 184 15.15 -2.48 4.35
N PRO A 185 14.29 -1.53 4.71
CA PRO A 185 14.41 -0.16 4.22
C PRO A 185 15.60 0.61 4.81
N THR A 186 16.12 1.59 4.07
CA THR A 186 17.24 2.47 4.48
C THR A 186 16.93 3.95 4.27
N LEU A 187 17.54 4.85 5.07
CA LEU A 187 17.26 6.28 5.01
C LEU A 187 18.12 6.92 3.92
N ASN A 188 17.46 7.64 3.01
CA ASN A 188 18.12 8.57 2.11
C ASN A 188 17.50 9.97 2.23
N THR A 189 18.28 10.99 1.87
CA THR A 189 17.87 12.40 1.96
C THR A 189 16.98 12.84 0.79
N GLU A 190 17.00 12.10 -0.33
CA GLU A 190 16.27 12.44 -1.55
C GLU A 190 14.76 12.23 -1.39
N THR A 191 14.36 11.05 -0.89
CA THR A 191 12.98 10.73 -0.52
C THR A 191 12.46 11.70 0.55
N ASP A 192 13.30 12.08 1.50
CA ASP A 192 12.97 13.06 2.53
C ASP A 192 12.65 14.45 1.97
N ALA A 193 13.36 14.86 0.92
CA ALA A 193 13.17 16.12 0.18
C ALA A 193 12.02 16.08 -0.85
N LEU A 194 11.51 14.88 -1.19
CA LEU A 194 10.22 14.69 -1.85
C LEU A 194 9.09 14.82 -0.83
N LEU A 195 9.17 14.08 0.28
CA LEU A 195 8.16 14.06 1.34
C LEU A 195 8.03 15.38 2.10
N SER A 196 9.04 16.28 2.07
CA SER A 196 8.92 17.63 2.62
C SER A 196 8.09 18.58 1.75
N LYS A 197 7.74 18.18 0.52
CA LYS A 197 6.92 18.95 -0.42
C LYS A 197 5.46 18.47 -0.46
N VAL A 198 5.10 17.52 0.40
CA VAL A 198 3.75 16.96 0.53
C VAL A 198 3.10 17.53 1.80
N PRO A 199 2.11 18.44 1.68
CA PRO A 199 1.44 19.01 2.86
C PRO A 199 0.54 17.98 3.56
N ASP A 200 0.23 18.21 4.84
CA ASP A 200 -0.83 17.55 5.63
C ASP A 200 -0.71 16.02 5.80
N LEU A 201 0.49 15.46 5.65
CA LEU A 201 0.79 14.07 6.00
C LEU A 201 1.90 14.04 7.07
N GLU A 202 1.68 13.25 8.13
CA GLU A 202 2.53 13.27 9.33
C GLU A 202 3.94 12.72 9.07
N LYS A 203 4.91 13.11 9.91
CA LYS A 203 6.27 12.56 9.94
C LYS A 203 6.68 12.27 11.38
N THR A 204 6.90 11.01 11.73
CA THR A 204 7.17 10.56 13.11
C THR A 204 8.58 10.82 13.62
N GLY A 205 9.60 10.83 12.76
CA GLY A 205 11.00 11.06 13.15
C GLY A 205 11.71 9.93 13.92
N ILE A 206 10.99 8.94 14.45
CA ILE A 206 11.54 7.76 15.15
C ILE A 206 12.34 6.86 14.16
N PRO A 207 13.45 6.19 14.55
CA PRO A 207 14.15 5.18 13.72
C PRO A 207 13.30 3.92 13.39
N ILE A 208 13.75 3.02 12.49
CA ILE A 208 13.11 1.69 12.31
C ILE A 208 13.44 0.76 13.48
N ALA A 209 14.70 0.71 13.90
CA ALA A 209 15.21 -0.30 14.84
C ALA A 209 14.47 -0.33 16.20
N ASP A 210 13.84 0.78 16.60
CA ASP A 210 13.13 0.93 17.87
C ASP A 210 11.61 0.63 17.76
N ARG A 211 11.12 0.11 16.63
CA ARG A 211 9.68 -0.19 16.41
C ARG A 211 9.36 -1.66 16.57
N ILE A 212 8.44 -1.94 17.49
CA ILE A 212 8.11 -3.29 17.96
C ILE A 212 7.07 -3.99 17.05
N ASP A 213 6.28 -3.23 16.28
CA ASP A 213 5.09 -3.72 15.57
C ASP A 213 5.23 -3.86 14.04
N GLU A 214 6.35 -3.46 13.43
CA GLU A 214 6.54 -3.64 11.98
C GLU A 214 6.96 -5.09 11.66
N PRO A 215 6.33 -5.75 10.66
CA PRO A 215 6.74 -7.09 10.26
C PRO A 215 8.13 -7.08 9.59
N PRO A 216 8.95 -8.13 9.77
CA PRO A 216 10.20 -8.25 9.03
C PRO A 216 9.93 -8.28 7.52
N PRO A 217 10.85 -7.76 6.70
CA PRO A 217 10.66 -7.75 5.25
C PRO A 217 10.68 -9.17 4.69
N ILE A 218 9.93 -9.37 3.60
CA ILE A 218 10.03 -10.58 2.79
C ILE A 218 11.24 -10.36 1.89
N ALA A 219 12.38 -10.94 2.24
CA ALA A 219 13.66 -10.72 1.56
C ALA A 219 13.58 -11.06 0.05
N GLY A 220 13.48 -10.02 -0.79
CA GLY A 220 13.39 -10.12 -2.24
C GLY A 220 14.49 -9.31 -2.93
N GLU A 221 14.97 -9.83 -4.05
CA GLU A 221 15.93 -9.15 -4.91
C GLU A 221 15.26 -8.08 -5.79
N GLY A 222 16.04 -7.16 -6.35
CA GLY A 222 15.58 -6.16 -7.33
C GLY A 222 15.01 -4.85 -6.76
N TRP A 223 14.89 -4.70 -5.44
CA TRP A 223 14.35 -3.49 -4.79
C TRP A 223 15.44 -2.59 -4.21
N ASP A 224 15.30 -1.27 -4.38
CA ASP A 224 16.11 -0.28 -3.66
C ASP A 224 15.54 -0.05 -2.25
N ALA A 225 16.36 -0.37 -1.25
CA ALA A 225 16.03 -0.14 0.15
C ALA A 225 15.82 1.35 0.49
N GLY A 226 16.47 2.26 -0.23
CA GLY A 226 16.31 3.71 -0.09
C GLY A 226 15.01 4.26 -0.67
N SER A 227 14.33 3.49 -1.54
CA SER A 227 13.08 3.88 -2.19
C SER A 227 11.82 3.34 -1.50
N ALA A 228 11.94 2.76 -0.31
CA ALA A 228 10.81 2.28 0.48
C ALA A 228 10.22 3.40 1.36
N VAL A 229 8.91 3.62 1.29
CA VAL A 229 8.21 4.66 2.06
C VAL A 229 6.87 4.14 2.55
N ARG A 230 6.47 4.51 3.78
CA ARG A 230 5.06 4.48 4.19
C ARG A 230 4.67 5.85 4.71
N ILE A 231 3.61 6.41 4.14
CA ILE A 231 2.99 7.65 4.61
C ILE A 231 1.66 7.31 5.26
N LYS A 232 1.35 7.95 6.38
CA LYS A 232 0.11 7.79 7.15
C LYS A 232 -0.36 9.18 7.62
N SER A 233 -1.63 9.29 7.96
CA SER A 233 -2.25 10.46 8.59
C SER A 233 -3.46 9.98 9.39
N SER A 234 -3.67 10.56 10.58
CA SER A 234 -4.79 10.19 11.45
C SER A 234 -5.43 11.40 12.12
N THR A 235 -6.71 11.29 12.44
CA THR A 235 -7.53 12.36 13.06
C THR A 235 -7.43 12.42 14.58
N GLU A 236 -6.98 11.34 15.24
CA GLU A 236 -6.86 11.27 16.71
C GLU A 236 -5.49 11.77 17.26
N GLY A 237 -4.59 12.29 16.42
CA GLY A 237 -3.31 12.85 16.86
C GLY A 237 -2.34 11.83 17.49
N ARG A 238 -2.51 10.54 17.17
CA ARG A 238 -1.62 9.46 17.60
C ARG A 238 -0.56 9.24 16.51
N PRO A 239 0.71 9.61 16.74
CA PRO A 239 1.71 9.63 15.67
C PRO A 239 2.12 8.21 15.26
N LEU A 240 1.54 7.71 14.17
CA LEU A 240 1.87 6.43 13.55
C LEU A 240 2.20 6.65 12.07
N VAL A 241 3.50 6.74 11.77
CA VAL A 241 4.12 6.81 10.43
C VAL A 241 5.46 6.08 10.53
N THR A 242 5.93 5.42 9.47
CA THR A 242 7.14 4.56 9.57
C THR A 242 8.26 5.02 8.63
N ARG A 243 9.40 5.41 9.23
CA ARG A 243 10.62 5.93 8.59
C ARG A 243 11.85 4.97 8.67
N PRO A 244 12.27 4.35 7.55
CA PRO A 244 13.67 4.30 7.07
C PRO A 244 14.98 3.70 7.70
N ILE A 245 15.27 3.27 8.95
CA ILE A 245 16.72 2.93 9.28
C ILE A 245 17.15 1.71 10.14
N ALA A 246 18.22 1.05 9.66
CA ALA A 246 19.11 0.09 10.33
C ALA A 246 20.59 0.55 10.30
N HIS A 247 21.45 -0.01 11.17
CA HIS A 247 22.90 0.24 11.19
C HIS A 247 23.71 -1.06 11.28
N ASN A 248 24.74 -1.20 10.45
CA ASN A 248 25.79 -2.22 10.65
C ASN A 248 26.88 -1.67 11.58
N LEU A 249 27.32 -2.50 12.54
CA LEU A 249 28.66 -2.44 13.12
C LEU A 249 29.18 -3.88 13.20
N VAL A 250 30.39 -4.11 12.67
CA VAL A 250 30.97 -5.45 12.49
C VAL A 250 32.08 -5.69 13.52
N HIS A 251 31.99 -6.83 14.20
CA HIS A 251 32.98 -7.55 15.02
C HIS A 251 34.28 -6.85 15.50
N SER A 252 34.38 -6.66 16.82
CA SER A 252 35.47 -7.15 17.70
C SER A 252 35.07 -6.86 19.17
N ASP A 253 35.52 -7.57 20.22
CA ASP A 253 36.56 -8.61 20.32
C ASP A 253 36.23 -9.66 21.42
N PHE A 254 37.05 -10.71 21.57
CA PHE A 254 36.94 -11.76 22.59
C PHE A 254 37.78 -11.44 23.87
N SER A 255 37.13 -11.22 25.01
CA SER A 255 37.67 -11.53 26.36
C SER A 255 36.55 -11.47 27.41
N HIS A 256 36.29 -12.46 28.26
CA HIS A 256 37.14 -13.04 29.30
C HIS A 256 37.64 -12.05 30.37
N THR A 257 36.75 -11.68 31.31
CA THR A 257 37.16 -11.49 32.70
C THR A 257 36.06 -11.88 33.69
N ARG A 258 36.40 -12.71 34.68
CA ARG A 258 35.64 -12.88 35.93
C ARG A 258 36.22 -11.96 37.00
N THR A 259 35.38 -11.15 37.63
CA THR A 259 35.55 -10.61 38.99
C THR A 259 34.14 -10.34 39.50
N LEU A 260 33.57 -11.08 40.44
CA LEU A 260 33.98 -11.22 41.85
C LEU A 260 34.23 -9.86 42.50
N LEU A 261 33.19 -9.36 43.18
CA LEU A 261 33.27 -8.30 44.18
C LEU A 261 33.43 -8.93 45.57
N PRO A 262 34.45 -8.52 46.33
CA PRO A 262 34.46 -8.65 47.79
C PRO A 262 34.83 -7.33 48.49
N PRO A 263 34.63 -7.21 49.82
CA PRO A 263 33.83 -8.07 50.70
C PRO A 263 32.41 -7.51 50.94
#